data_AF-A0A531IWZ8-F1
#
_entry.id   AF-A0A531IWZ8-F1
#
_cell.length_a   1.000
_cell.length_b   1.000
_cell.length_c   1.000
_cell.angle_alpha   90.00
_cell.angle_beta   90.00
_cell.angle_gamma   90.00
#
_symmetry.space_group_name_H-M   'P 1'
#
loop_
_entity.id
_entity.type
_entity.pdbx_description
1 polymer ?
#
loop_
_entity_poly.entity_id
_entity_poly.type
_entity_poly.pdbx_seq_one_letter_code
_entity_poly.pdbx_strand_id
1 'polypeptide(L)'
;AAEIASRAIGGFTEDGHFIAFVDAAGKVEAASDGFAALGILPETLAALVADVADDSDRIVKRLVPGGSNSYPAGLARLTETRHLLVVIDEAQLDEERPGEPGGDAPAA
;
A
#
# COMPACT_ATOMS: atom_id res chain seq x y z
N ALA A 1 15.98 -5.46 -14.49
CA ALA A 1 14.51 -5.36 -14.32
C ALA A 1 14.14 -4.74 -12.97
N ALA A 2 14.65 -5.25 -11.84
CA ALA A 2 14.35 -4.74 -10.49
C ALA A 2 14.65 -3.24 -10.30
N GLU A 3 15.80 -2.74 -10.77
CA GLU A 3 16.13 -1.30 -10.67
C GLU A 3 15.17 -0.37 -11.43
N ILE A 4 14.64 -0.81 -12.58
CA ILE A 4 13.66 -0.04 -13.36
C ILE A 4 12.30 -0.04 -12.62
N ALA A 5 11.93 -1.18 -12.05
CA ALA A 5 10.73 -1.33 -11.24
C ALA A 5 10.77 -0.45 -9.98
N SER A 6 11.89 -0.41 -9.26
CA SER A 6 12.09 0.48 -8.11
C SER A 6 12.00 1.96 -8.50
N ARG A 7 12.60 2.37 -9.63
CA ARG A 7 12.50 3.75 -10.12
C ARG A 7 11.09 4.14 -10.56
N ALA A 8 10.31 3.19 -11.07
CA ALA A 8 8.94 3.43 -11.51
C ALA A 8 7.98 3.71 -10.34
N ILE A 9 8.20 3.08 -9.18
CA ILE A 9 7.37 3.28 -7.98
C ILE A 9 7.96 4.30 -7.00
N GLY A 10 9.25 4.65 -7.13
CA GLY A 10 9.89 5.66 -6.29
C GLY A 10 9.35 7.09 -6.47
N GLY A 11 8.49 7.33 -7.48
CA GLY A 11 7.76 8.59 -7.63
C GLY A 11 6.44 8.65 -6.86
N PHE A 12 5.99 7.55 -6.24
CA PHE A 12 4.78 7.47 -5.43
C PHE A 12 5.16 7.40 -3.94
N THR A 13 5.75 8.47 -3.45
CA THR A 13 6.09 8.65 -2.03
C THR A 13 5.21 9.77 -1.48
N GLU A 14 3.95 9.44 -1.25
CA GLU A 14 3.09 10.27 -0.41
C GLU A 14 3.14 9.65 0.99
N ASP A 15 3.21 10.48 2.02
CA ASP A 15 3.30 10.00 3.39
C ASP A 15 2.09 9.12 3.73
N GLY A 16 2.34 8.01 4.43
CA GLY A 16 1.34 6.98 4.69
C GLY A 16 0.93 6.15 3.46
N HIS A 17 1.44 6.40 2.25
CA HIS A 17 1.17 5.59 1.06
C HIS A 17 2.40 4.77 0.65
N PHE A 18 2.26 3.45 0.69
CA PHE A 18 3.31 2.50 0.34
C PHE A 18 2.91 1.70 -0.90
N ILE A 19 3.86 1.47 -1.80
CA ILE A 19 3.60 0.77 -3.06
C ILE A 19 4.60 -0.37 -3.26
N ALA A 20 4.12 -1.51 -3.76
CA ALA A 20 4.96 -2.62 -4.15
C ALA A 20 4.51 -3.27 -5.46
N PHE A 21 5.46 -3.74 -6.25
CA PHE A 21 5.20 -4.72 -7.30
C PHE A 21 5.32 -6.12 -6.74
N VAL A 22 4.32 -6.94 -7.03
CA VAL A 22 4.20 -8.32 -6.56
C VAL A 22 4.04 -9.25 -7.77
N ASP A 23 4.79 -10.35 -7.81
CA ASP A 23 4.67 -11.33 -8.88
C ASP A 23 3.47 -12.28 -8.67
N ALA A 24 3.24 -13.21 -9.60
CA ALA A 24 2.16 -14.19 -9.50
C ALA A 24 2.28 -15.15 -8.30
N ALA A 25 3.47 -15.32 -7.72
CA ALA A 25 3.68 -16.13 -6.52
C ALA A 25 3.53 -15.35 -5.20
N GLY A 26 3.22 -14.04 -5.24
CA GLY A 26 3.15 -13.21 -4.04
C GLY A 26 4.50 -12.68 -3.54
N LYS A 27 5.56 -12.75 -4.35
CA LYS A 27 6.88 -12.21 -4.02
C LYS A 27 6.98 -10.76 -4.45
N VAL A 28 7.53 -9.92 -3.57
CA VAL A 28 7.82 -8.52 -3.86
C VAL A 28 9.00 -8.44 -4.85
N GLU A 29 8.75 -7.85 -6.02
CA GLU A 29 9.77 -7.58 -7.04
C GLU A 29 10.46 -6.22 -6.83
N ALA A 30 9.70 -5.24 -6.34
CA ALA A 30 10.18 -3.91 -5.96
C ALA A 30 9.17 -3.30 -4.98
N ALA A 31 9.63 -2.48 -4.04
CA ALA A 31 8.77 -1.73 -3.14
C ALA A 31 9.30 -0.30 -2.94
N SER A 32 8.40 0.59 -2.54
CA SER A 32 8.74 1.91 -2.02
C SER A 32 9.51 1.78 -0.70
N ASP A 33 10.19 2.86 -0.30
CA ASP A 33 10.81 2.93 1.01
C ASP A 33 9.73 2.78 2.12
N GLY A 34 10.10 2.21 3.26
CA GLY A 34 9.18 1.95 4.37
C GLY A 34 8.18 0.79 4.20
N PHE A 35 7.95 0.26 2.98
CA PHE A 35 7.01 -0.87 2.79
C PHE A 35 7.34 -2.10 3.64
N ALA A 36 8.64 -2.41 3.81
CA ALA A 36 9.08 -3.53 4.63
C ALA A 36 8.74 -3.36 6.13
N ALA A 37 8.56 -2.12 6.61
CA ALA A 37 8.21 -1.83 8.00
C ALA A 37 6.75 -2.17 8.33
N LEU A 38 5.88 -2.27 7.31
CA LEU A 38 4.48 -2.69 7.47
C LEU A 38 4.34 -4.13 7.97
N GLY A 39 5.39 -4.97 7.81
CA GLY A 39 5.38 -6.34 8.32
C GLY A 39 4.34 -7.25 7.68
N ILE A 40 3.96 -6.98 6.42
CA ILE A 40 3.03 -7.82 5.65
C ILE A 40 3.73 -9.13 5.30
N LEU A 41 3.09 -10.26 5.65
CA LEU A 41 3.67 -11.58 5.40
C LEU A 41 3.56 -11.98 3.92
N PRO A 42 4.53 -12.74 3.38
CA PRO A 42 4.46 -13.25 2.00
C PRO A 42 3.21 -14.08 1.71
N GLU A 43 2.72 -14.83 2.71
CA GLU A 43 1.47 -15.61 2.60
C GLU A 43 0.25 -14.71 2.37
N THR A 44 0.22 -13.53 3.00
CA THR A 44 -0.83 -12.52 2.82
C THR A 44 -0.79 -11.96 1.40
N LEU A 45 0.41 -11.69 0.88
CA LEU A 45 0.58 -11.24 -0.50
C LEU A 45 0.12 -12.30 -1.51
N ALA A 46 0.47 -13.57 -1.29
CA ALA A 46 0.03 -14.67 -2.15
C ALA A 46 -1.50 -14.84 -2.15
N ALA A 47 -2.14 -14.70 -0.98
CA ALA A 47 -3.59 -14.74 -0.88
C ALA A 47 -4.27 -13.60 -1.66
N LEU A 48 -3.72 -12.38 -1.58
CA LEU A 48 -4.24 -11.24 -2.36
C LEU A 48 -4.08 -11.47 -3.87
N VAL A 49 -2.95 -12.04 -4.29
CA VAL A 49 -2.72 -12.38 -5.70
C VAL A 49 -3.72 -13.43 -6.18
N ALA A 50 -4.07 -14.41 -5.35
CA ALA A 50 -5.11 -15.37 -5.67
C ALA A 50 -6.49 -14.71 -5.78
N ASP A 51 -6.85 -13.82 -4.84
CA ASP A 51 -8.12 -13.07 -4.88
C ASP A 51 -8.23 -12.25 -6.17
N VAL A 52 -7.19 -11.47 -6.54
CA VAL A 52 -7.25 -10.62 -7.75
C VAL A 52 -7.19 -11.40 -9.05
N ALA A 53 -6.67 -12.64 -9.02
CA ALA A 53 -6.66 -13.51 -10.18
C ALA A 53 -8.06 -14.02 -10.52
N ASP A 54 -8.90 -14.26 -9.50
CA ASP A 54 -10.30 -14.66 -9.63
C ASP A 54 -11.24 -13.46 -9.88
N ASP A 55 -10.83 -12.26 -9.46
CA ASP A 55 -11.62 -11.05 -9.61
C ASP A 55 -11.73 -10.56 -11.07
N SER A 56 -12.97 -10.31 -11.51
CA SER A 56 -13.26 -9.86 -12.88
C SER A 56 -12.85 -8.42 -13.15
N ASP A 57 -12.86 -7.55 -12.14
CA ASP A 57 -12.44 -6.15 -12.23
C ASP A 57 -10.90 -6.02 -12.18
N ARG A 58 -10.20 -7.12 -11.89
CA ARG A 58 -8.74 -7.19 -11.80
C ARG A 58 -8.18 -6.31 -10.68
N ILE A 59 -9.01 -5.92 -9.70
CA ILE A 59 -8.67 -5.06 -8.58
C ILE A 59 -9.35 -5.58 -7.32
N VAL A 60 -8.58 -5.75 -6.24
CA VAL A 60 -9.08 -6.12 -4.91
C VAL A 60 -8.76 -5.01 -3.93
N LYS A 61 -9.73 -4.60 -3.11
CA LYS A 61 -9.57 -3.59 -2.05
C LYS A 61 -10.00 -4.16 -0.71
N ARG A 62 -9.05 -4.39 0.19
CA ARG A 62 -9.32 -4.97 1.52
C ARG A 62 -8.26 -4.60 2.54
N LEU A 63 -8.60 -4.80 3.81
CA LEU A 63 -7.63 -4.73 4.91
C LEU A 63 -6.68 -5.94 4.83
N VAL A 64 -5.38 -5.67 4.95
CA VAL A 64 -4.33 -6.68 4.98
C VAL A 64 -3.63 -6.68 6.33
N PRO A 65 -3.44 -7.84 6.97
CA PRO A 65 -2.68 -7.91 8.21
C PRO A 65 -1.20 -7.58 7.94
N GLY A 66 -0.64 -6.71 8.76
CA GLY A 66 0.78 -6.39 8.77
C GLY A 66 1.28 -6.10 10.19
N GLY A 67 2.29 -6.84 10.64
CA GLY A 67 2.76 -6.76 12.02
C GLY A 67 1.62 -6.93 13.03
N SER A 68 1.38 -5.88 13.84
CA SER A 68 0.31 -5.85 14.85
C SER A 68 -0.96 -5.12 14.39
N ASN A 69 -1.01 -4.61 13.16
CA ASN A 69 -2.10 -3.79 12.66
C ASN A 69 -2.71 -4.36 11.37
N SER A 70 -3.83 -3.78 10.93
CA SER A 70 -4.41 -4.07 9.62
C SER A 70 -4.39 -2.80 8.77
N TYR A 71 -3.84 -2.90 7.56
CA TYR A 71 -3.67 -1.76 6.67
C TYR A 71 -4.66 -1.83 5.52
N PRO A 72 -5.38 -0.76 5.17
CA PRO A 72 -6.11 -0.70 3.92
C PRO A 72 -5.18 -0.88 2.72
N ALA A 73 -5.47 -1.87 1.89
CA ALA A 73 -4.67 -2.15 0.71
C ALA A 73 -5.53 -2.38 -0.54
N GLY A 74 -4.99 -1.95 -1.68
CA GLY A 74 -5.49 -2.21 -3.01
C GLY A 74 -4.48 -3.02 -3.82
N LEU A 75 -4.86 -4.18 -4.34
CA LEU A 75 -4.05 -4.95 -5.28
C LEU A 75 -4.70 -4.91 -6.66
N ALA A 76 -3.96 -4.41 -7.66
CA ALA A 76 -4.39 -4.37 -9.05
C ALA A 76 -3.50 -5.26 -9.93
N ARG A 77 -4.12 -6.06 -10.80
CA ARG A 77 -3.38 -6.89 -11.76
C ARG A 77 -2.98 -6.04 -12.97
N LEU A 78 -1.69 -5.74 -13.10
CA LEU A 78 -1.15 -5.01 -14.26
C LEU A 78 -0.95 -5.94 -15.47
N THR A 79 -0.47 -7.15 -15.21
CA THR A 79 -0.28 -8.24 -16.19
C THR A 79 -0.52 -9.58 -15.49
N GLU A 80 -0.51 -10.70 -16.22
CA GLU A 80 -0.70 -12.03 -15.59
C GLU A 80 0.40 -12.42 -14.61
N THR A 81 1.58 -11.79 -14.70
CA THR A 81 2.73 -12.09 -13.85
C THR A 81 3.11 -10.95 -12.92
N ARG A 82 2.44 -9.79 -13.00
CA ARG A 82 2.77 -8.60 -12.21
C ARG A 82 1.52 -7.88 -11.71
N HIS A 83 1.56 -7.59 -10.43
CA HIS A 83 0.52 -6.92 -9.67
C HIS A 83 1.10 -5.67 -9.01
N LEU A 84 0.27 -4.63 -8.88
CA LEU A 84 0.56 -3.42 -8.14
C LEU A 84 -0.20 -3.47 -6.83
N LEU A 85 0.53 -3.49 -5.72
CA LEU A 85 -0.01 -3.36 -4.38
C LEU A 85 0.18 -1.91 -3.92
N VAL A 86 -0.89 -1.31 -3.43
CA VAL A 86 -0.88 -0.02 -2.72
C VAL A 86 -1.39 -0.29 -1.32
N VAL A 87 -0.66 0.15 -0.30
CA VAL A 87 -1.01 0.01 1.12
C VAL A 87 -1.01 1.38 1.73
N ILE A 88 -2.00 1.66 2.55
CA ILE A 88 -2.18 2.93 3.22
C ILE A 88 -2.01 2.69 4.72
N ASP A 89 -1.05 3.40 5.33
CA ASP A 89 -0.93 3.51 6.78
C ASP A 89 -1.70 4.75 7.26
N GLU A 90 -2.90 4.51 7.77
CA GLU A 90 -3.78 5.58 8.27
C GLU A 90 -3.18 6.29 9.49
N ALA A 91 -2.31 5.62 10.27
CA ALA A 91 -1.65 6.23 11.42
C ALA A 91 -0.71 7.37 11.01
N GLN A 92 0.14 7.16 9.99
CA GLN A 92 0.95 8.24 9.42
C GLN A 92 0.11 9.32 8.72
N LEU A 93 -1.00 8.96 8.07
CA LEU A 93 -1.88 9.94 7.42
C LEU A 93 -2.57 10.90 8.41
N ASP A 94 -2.99 10.41 9.58
CA ASP A 94 -3.65 11.24 10.59
C ASP A 94 -2.69 12.23 11.26
N GLU A 95 -1.40 11.87 11.37
CA GLU A 95 -0.36 12.74 11.92
C GLU A 95 -0.03 13.94 11.02
N GLU A 96 -0.35 13.86 9.73
CA GLU A 96 -0.05 14.90 8.75
C GLU A 96 -1.13 15.98 8.63
N ARG A 97 -2.31 15.79 9.25
CA ARG A 97 -3.29 16.88 9.40
C ARG A 97 -2.77 17.86 10.45
N PRO A 98 -2.31 19.08 10.07
CA PRO A 98 -2.03 20.11 11.06
C PRO A 98 -3.36 20.41 11.72
N GLY A 99 -3.46 20.13 13.02
CA GLY A 99 -4.67 20.39 13.79
C GLY A 99 -5.18 21.80 13.51
N GLU A 100 -6.44 21.90 13.09
CA GLU A 100 -7.12 23.19 13.01
C GLU A 100 -6.97 23.88 14.37
N PRO A 101 -6.39 25.09 14.46
CA PRO A 101 -6.40 25.81 15.72
C PRO A 101 -7.85 26.25 15.97
N GLY A 102 -8.56 25.45 16.76
CA GLY A 102 -9.72 25.91 17.50
C GLY A 102 -9.31 27.12 18.32
N GLY A 103 -9.84 28.28 17.96
CA GLY A 103 -9.53 29.55 18.59
C GLY A 103 -10.61 30.56 18.29
N ASP A 104 -11.82 30.28 18.78
CA ASP A 104 -12.85 31.28 19.03
C ASP A 104 -12.22 32.43 19.84
N ALA A 105 -12.06 33.59 19.21
CA ALA A 105 -11.73 34.82 19.90
C ALA A 105 -12.98 35.71 19.82
N PRO A 106 -13.72 35.92 20.93
CA PRO A 106 -14.77 36.91 20.95
C PRO A 106 -14.13 38.29 20.87
N ALA A 107 -14.44 39.04 19.80
CA ALA A 107 -14.06 40.44 19.68
C ALA A 107 -14.80 41.26 20.75
N ALA A 108 -14.02 41.88 21.64
CA ALA A 108 -14.47 42.86 22.61
C ALA A 108 -14.72 44.25 21.98
#